data_AF-A0A850VDE7-F1
#
_entry.id   AF-A0A850VDE7-F1
#
_cell.length_a   1.000
_cell.length_b   1.000
_cell.length_c   1.000
_cell.angle_alpha   90.00
_cell.angle_beta   90.00
_cell.angle_gamma   90.00
#
_symmetry.space_group_name_H-M   'P 1'
#
loop_
_entity.id
_entity.type
_entity.pdbx_description
1 polymer ?
#
loop_
_entity_poly.entity_id
_entity_poly.type
_entity_poly.pdbx_seq_one_letter_code
_entity_poly.pdbx_strand_id
1 'polypeptide(L)' 'AQDDTQIHTHMCYCEFNDIMDSIAALDADVITIETSRSDMDLLEAFKEFEYPNEIGPGVYDIHSPNVPS' A
#
# COMPACT_ATOMS: atom_id res chain seq x y z
N ALA A 1 -13.74 -24.25 -5.91
CA ALA A 1 -12.73 -23.64 -6.79
C ALA A 1 -11.47 -23.49 -5.97
N GLN A 2 -10.29 -23.56 -6.58
CA GLN A 2 -9.06 -23.26 -5.86
C GLN A 2 -8.81 -21.77 -6.06
N ASP A 3 -8.76 -21.01 -4.96
CA ASP A 3 -8.59 -19.56 -4.96
C ASP A 3 -7.11 -19.19 -5.21
N ASP A 4 -6.60 -19.62 -6.37
CA ASP A 4 -5.20 -19.41 -6.76
C ASP A 4 -4.99 -18.03 -7.43
N THR A 5 -6.07 -17.28 -7.69
CA THR A 5 -6.02 -15.96 -8.34
C THR A 5 -6.01 -14.87 -7.28
N GLN A 6 -4.99 -14.00 -7.30
CA GLN A 6 -4.91 -12.83 -6.42
C GLN A 6 -5.34 -11.55 -7.13
N ILE A 7 -6.07 -10.71 -6.41
CA ILE A 7 -6.47 -9.36 -6.81
C ILE A 7 -5.52 -8.35 -6.16
N HIS A 8 -4.84 -7.60 -7.02
CA HIS A 8 -3.90 -6.55 -6.62
C HIS A 8 -4.50 -5.18 -6.95
N THR A 9 -4.32 -4.21 -6.05
CA THR A 9 -4.69 -2.80 -6.30
C THR A 9 -3.52 -1.86 -5.99
N HIS A 10 -3.44 -0.76 -6.74
CA HIS A 10 -2.42 0.26 -6.58
C HIS A 10 -3.06 1.61 -6.26
N MET A 11 -2.56 2.27 -5.21
CA MET A 11 -3.04 3.58 -4.78
C MET A 11 -1.92 4.62 -4.85
N CYS A 12 -2.06 5.59 -5.75
CA CYS A 12 -1.10 6.66 -5.99
C CYS A 12 -1.15 7.80 -4.94
N TYR A 13 -1.46 7.48 -3.69
CA TYR A 13 -1.62 8.46 -2.60
C TYR A 13 -0.70 8.11 -1.41
N CYS A 14 -0.45 9.11 -0.56
CA CYS A 14 0.47 9.00 0.57
C CYS A 14 -0.15 9.37 1.93
N GLU A 15 -1.48 9.50 2.02
CA GLU A 15 -2.17 9.66 3.31
C GLU A 15 -3.47 8.86 3.30
N PHE A 16 -3.59 7.90 4.21
CA PHE A 16 -4.71 6.93 4.23
C PHE A 16 -5.47 6.89 5.56
N ASN A 17 -5.00 7.59 6.60
CA ASN A 17 -5.55 7.52 7.96
C ASN A 17 -7.08 7.66 8.00
N ASP A 18 -7.62 8.63 7.26
CA ASP A 18 -9.05 8.94 7.28
C ASP A 18 -9.92 8.00 6.40
N ILE A 19 -9.30 7.13 5.59
CA ILE A 19 -10.00 6.27 4.64
C ILE A 19 -9.67 4.78 4.78
N MET A 20 -9.00 4.37 5.86
CA MET A 20 -8.60 2.97 6.11
C MET A 20 -9.77 1.99 6.03
N ASP A 21 -10.93 2.35 6.59
CA ASP A 21 -12.14 1.51 6.51
C ASP A 21 -12.59 1.27 5.06
N SER A 22 -12.47 2.29 4.21
CA SER A 22 -12.84 2.18 2.79
C SER A 22 -11.83 1.31 2.02
N ILE A 23 -10.56 1.37 2.40
CA ILE A 23 -9.50 0.53 1.82
C ILE A 23 -9.72 -0.93 2.20
N ALA A 24 -10.01 -1.22 3.47
CA ALA A 24 -10.33 -2.57 3.93
C ALA A 24 -11.58 -3.14 3.26
N ALA A 25 -12.59 -2.30 3.01
CA ALA A 25 -13.82 -2.70 2.32
C ALA A 25 -13.60 -3.09 0.84
N LEU A 26 -12.44 -2.77 0.24
CA LEU A 26 -12.11 -3.24 -1.11
C LEU A 26 -11.77 -4.73 -1.16
N ASP A 27 -11.38 -5.32 -0.02
CA ASP A 27 -11.08 -6.75 0.10
C ASP A 27 -10.06 -7.25 -0.94
N ALA A 28 -9.05 -6.41 -1.24
CA ALA A 28 -7.97 -6.78 -2.14
C ALA A 28 -6.95 -7.65 -1.39
N ASP A 29 -6.46 -8.71 -2.03
CA ASP A 29 -5.44 -9.60 -1.46
C ASP A 29 -4.14 -8.86 -1.20
N VAL A 30 -3.76 -7.96 -2.13
CA VAL A 30 -2.53 -7.16 -2.04
C VAL A 30 -2.79 -5.71 -2.42
N ILE A 31 -2.32 -4.79 -1.57
CA ILE A 31 -2.34 -3.35 -1.86
C ILE A 31 -0.92 -2.84 -2.04
N THR A 32 -0.66 -2.11 -3.13
CA THR A 32 0.59 -1.38 -3.33
C THR A 32 0.38 0.11 -3.18
N ILE A 33 1.26 0.78 -2.42
CA ILE A 33 1.13 2.20 -2.07
C ILE A 33 2.42 2.97 -2.38
N GLU A 34 2.30 4.25 -2.71
CA GLU A 34 3.46 5.12 -2.98
C GLU A 34 4.05 5.67 -1.67
N THR A 35 5.11 5.04 -1.15
CA THR A 35 5.77 5.42 0.12
C THR A 35 7.18 5.98 -0.03
N SER A 36 7.72 6.02 -1.25
CA SER A 36 9.14 6.29 -1.51
C SER A 36 9.63 7.68 -1.07
N ARG A 37 8.71 8.62 -0.81
CA ARG A 37 9.00 9.97 -0.32
C ARG A 37 8.41 10.30 1.05
N SER A 38 7.73 9.35 1.70
CA SER A 38 6.99 9.58 2.95
C SER A 38 7.59 8.87 4.16
N ASP A 39 8.88 8.51 4.09
CA ASP A 39 9.68 7.90 5.17
C ASP A 39 9.01 6.75 5.94
N MET A 40 8.17 5.97 5.26
CA MET A 40 7.40 4.87 5.86
C MET A 40 6.41 5.27 6.97
N ASP A 41 6.15 6.56 7.22
CA ASP A 41 5.19 7.03 8.23
C ASP A 41 3.79 6.42 8.03
N LEU A 42 3.44 6.16 6.77
CA LEU A 42 2.20 5.49 6.37
C LEU A 42 2.06 4.07 6.92
N LEU A 43 3.15 3.34 7.13
CA LEU A 43 3.08 1.96 7.60
C LEU A 43 2.56 1.87 9.04
N GLU A 44 2.75 2.90 9.87
CA GLU A 44 2.19 2.92 11.21
C GLU A 44 0.66 2.99 11.17
N ALA A 45 0.05 3.69 10.19
CA ALA A 45 -1.40 3.69 10.02
C ALA A 45 -1.98 2.30 9.75
N PHE A 46 -1.35 1.55 8.84
CA PHE A 46 -1.78 0.17 8.53
C PHE A 46 -1.59 -0.78 9.71
N LYS A 47 -0.56 -0.54 10.51
CA LYS A 47 -0.26 -1.33 11.71
C LYS A 47 -1.21 -1.01 12.87
N GLU A 48 -1.54 0.26 13.09
CA GLU A 48 -2.53 0.70 14.07
C GLU A 48 -3.94 0.21 13.71
N PHE A 49 -4.26 0.18 12.42
CA PHE A 49 -5.52 -0.35 11.90
C PHE A 49 -5.59 -1.89 11.88
N GLU A 50 -4.47 -2.58 12.11
CA GLU A 50 -4.34 -4.04 11.96
C GLU A 50 -4.86 -4.53 10.59
N TYR A 51 -4.37 -3.92 9.50
CA TYR A 51 -4.82 -4.26 8.15
C TYR A 51 -4.61 -5.76 7.85
N PRO A 52 -5.66 -6.49 7.42
CA PRO A 52 -5.64 -7.95 7.43
C PRO A 52 -4.91 -8.58 6.23
N ASN A 53 -4.73 -7.84 5.14
CA ASN A 53 -4.22 -8.35 3.86
C ASN A 53 -2.80 -7.84 3.58
N GLU A 54 -2.18 -8.28 2.47
CA GLU A 54 -0.78 -7.97 2.16
C GLU A 54 -0.59 -6.52 1.67
N ILE A 55 0.58 -5.95 1.96
CA ILE A 55 0.92 -4.57 1.62
C ILE A 55 2.31 -4.53 0.94
N GLY A 56 2.40 -3.82 -0.19
CA GLY A 56 3.61 -3.53 -0.92
C GLY A 56 3.96 -2.04 -0.88
N PRO A 57 4.80 -1.57 0.07
CA PRO A 57 5.26 -0.19 0.10
C PRO A 57 6.22 0.10 -1.07
N GLY A 58 6.01 1.22 -1.76
CA GLY A 58 6.88 1.69 -2.83
C GLY A 58 8.28 2.07 -2.32
N VAL A 59 9.30 1.37 -2.82
CA VAL A 59 10.71 1.57 -2.44
C VAL A 59 11.52 2.40 -3.45
N TYR A 60 11.01 2.56 -4.66
CA TYR A 60 11.65 3.32 -5.73
C TYR A 60 10.72 4.41 -6.24
N ASP A 61 11.20 5.66 -6.19
CA ASP A 61 10.49 6.80 -6.73
C ASP A 61 10.66 6.88 -8.26
N ILE A 62 9.64 6.42 -8.98
CA ILE A 62 9.60 6.45 -10.45
C ILE A 62 9.57 7.87 -11.04
N HIS A 63 9.30 8.89 -10.22
CA HIS A 63 9.32 10.29 -10.66
C HIS A 63 10.74 10.89 -10.67
N SER A 64 11.74 10.15 -10.18
CA SER A 64 13.14 10.55 -10.19
C SER A 64 13.90 9.88 -11.34
N PRO A 65 14.78 10.59 -12.06
CA PRO A 65 15.67 9.97 -13.04
C PRO A 65 16.85 9.22 -12.39
N ASN A 66 17.03 9.35 -11.06
CA ASN A 66 18.16 8.77 -10.35
C ASN A 66 17.92 7.30 -10.01
N VAL A 67 18.94 6.46 -10.14
CA VAL A 67 18.93 5.06 -9.66
C VAL A 67 19.27 5.04 -8.16
N PRO A 68 18.44 4.46 -7.28
CA PRO A 68 18.73 4.33 -5.85
C PRO A 68 19.88 3.35 -5.59
N SER A 69 20.64 3.58 -4.50
CA SER A 69 21.84 2.84 -4.11
C SER A 69 21.58 1.63 -3.21
#